data_AF-A0A8S3ZC55-F1
#
_entry.id   AF-A0A8S3ZC55-F1
#
_cell.length_a   1.000
_cell.length_b   1.000
_cell.length_c   1.000
_cell.angle_alpha   90.00
_cell.angle_beta   90.00
_cell.angle_gamma   90.00
#
_symmetry.space_group_name_H-M   'P 1'
#
loop_
_entity.id
_entity.type
_entity.pdbx_description
1 polymer ?
#
loop_
_entity_poly.entity_id
_entity_poly.type
_entity_poly.pdbx_seq_one_letter_code
_entity_poly.pdbx_strand_id
1 'polypeptide(L)'
;MAYRKTAIEAPDYTYIPGGLNVGAQIIVRGRVAFDQERFHINLQNDQVEGCDVAFHFNPRTEAQTVVRNSFSGCWQQEERNIPYFPFAKGSKFTVRIYYFIEYRHRLPFQNVRYLKLSEGAEYYESTIQNPCVSNKFAINFNSDIDGNVVGVLHFKPRKTGLSRTRRGQGWFPFPRGEYFDVVHFNTRSAFPPEQIYFLNIYGDPNDYIKQIPSGLEKNDLIAVKGFFYPEGNTFAVNLINGTSLGNDIALHFNPRRNQDTVVINNQRNGCWKKEERHPLPSQFQQKLPFEVEIVNKGKKFKIYVNGHRFASFKARGDVEDIKGINVQGEAYIYEVKLLRRL
;
A
#
# COMPACT_ATOMS: atom_id res chain seq x y z
N MET A 1 -2.12 0.15 -19.41
CA MET A 1 -2.21 1.49 -20.06
C MET A 1 -2.26 2.53 -18.96
N ALA A 2 -1.47 3.60 -19.06
CA ALA A 2 -1.41 4.67 -18.07
C ALA A 2 -1.80 6.01 -18.70
N TYR A 3 -2.70 6.73 -18.04
CA TYR A 3 -3.17 8.06 -18.40
C TYR A 3 -2.65 9.04 -17.36
N ARG A 4 -1.79 9.97 -17.79
CA ARG A 4 -1.26 11.03 -16.94
C ARG A 4 -1.80 12.37 -17.42
N LYS A 5 -2.26 13.19 -16.48
CA LYS A 5 -2.75 14.55 -16.73
C LYS A 5 -2.11 15.52 -15.75
N THR A 6 -1.58 16.64 -16.26
CA THR A 6 -0.87 17.66 -15.47
C THR A 6 -1.49 19.05 -15.58
N ALA A 7 -2.33 19.29 -16.59
CA ALA A 7 -3.18 20.48 -16.68
C ALA A 7 -4.56 20.11 -16.13
N ILE A 8 -4.79 20.37 -14.83
CA ILE A 8 -6.02 20.04 -14.14
C ILE A 8 -6.61 21.32 -13.55
N GLU A 9 -7.77 21.70 -14.05
CA GLU A 9 -8.59 22.79 -13.50
C GLU A 9 -9.79 22.16 -12.80
N ALA A 10 -9.97 22.48 -11.52
CA ALA A 10 -11.07 21.95 -10.74
C ALA A 10 -12.36 22.77 -10.99
N PRO A 11 -13.54 22.13 -11.10
CA PRO A 11 -13.75 20.69 -11.06
C PRO A 11 -13.29 20.01 -12.37
N ASP A 12 -12.54 18.92 -12.25
CA ASP A 12 -12.04 18.14 -13.39
C ASP A 12 -12.74 16.79 -13.49
N TYR A 13 -12.99 16.36 -14.73
CA TYR A 13 -13.52 15.04 -15.06
C TYR A 13 -12.56 14.33 -16.02
N THR A 14 -11.76 13.41 -15.49
CA THR A 14 -10.86 12.60 -16.32
C THR A 14 -11.58 11.30 -16.72
N TYR A 15 -11.88 11.15 -18.01
CA TYR A 15 -12.46 9.93 -18.57
C TYR A 15 -11.48 8.76 -18.49
N ILE A 16 -12.00 7.57 -18.21
CA ILE A 16 -11.26 6.31 -18.06
C ILE A 16 -11.74 5.34 -19.15
N PRO A 17 -11.09 5.33 -20.32
CA PRO A 17 -11.48 4.44 -21.41
C PRO A 17 -11.39 2.96 -20.97
N GLY A 18 -12.50 2.23 -21.16
CA GLY A 18 -12.59 0.82 -20.74
C GLY A 18 -12.79 0.61 -19.23
N GLY A 19 -12.84 1.69 -18.43
CA GLY A 19 -13.02 1.60 -16.99
C GLY A 19 -11.78 1.18 -16.21
N LEU A 20 -11.97 0.86 -14.93
CA LEU A 20 -10.90 0.41 -14.04
C LEU A 20 -10.80 -1.12 -14.02
N ASN A 21 -9.58 -1.62 -14.23
CA ASN A 21 -9.25 -3.03 -14.14
C ASN A 21 -8.68 -3.36 -12.77
N VAL A 22 -8.90 -4.59 -12.31
CA VAL A 22 -8.33 -5.09 -11.07
C VAL A 22 -6.82 -4.92 -11.07
N GLY A 23 -6.27 -4.37 -9.98
CA GLY A 23 -4.88 -3.94 -9.87
C GLY A 23 -4.64 -2.51 -10.36
N ALA A 24 -5.68 -1.78 -10.77
CA ALA A 24 -5.54 -0.39 -11.20
C ALA A 24 -5.06 0.50 -10.05
N GLN A 25 -4.22 1.45 -10.41
CA GLN A 25 -3.71 2.45 -9.50
C GLN A 25 -4.11 3.85 -9.97
N ILE A 26 -4.59 4.65 -9.04
CA ILE A 26 -4.86 6.07 -9.25
C ILE A 26 -4.00 6.87 -8.29
N ILE A 27 -3.24 7.81 -8.82
CA ILE A 27 -2.41 8.74 -8.06
C ILE A 27 -2.92 10.14 -8.32
N VAL A 28 -3.25 10.88 -7.27
CA VAL A 28 -3.63 12.28 -7.35
C VAL A 28 -2.67 13.10 -6.48
N ARG A 29 -2.02 14.09 -7.08
CA ARG A 29 -1.13 15.03 -6.41
C ARG A 29 -1.73 16.41 -6.46
N GLY A 30 -1.64 17.13 -5.36
CA GLY A 30 -2.17 18.47 -5.28
C GLY A 30 -1.80 19.16 -3.98
N ARG A 31 -2.52 20.24 -3.70
CA ARG A 31 -2.43 21.02 -2.49
C ARG A 31 -3.83 21.42 -2.06
N VAL A 32 -4.09 21.31 -0.76
CA VAL A 32 -5.35 21.81 -0.19
C VAL A 32 -5.37 23.33 -0.32
N ALA A 33 -6.44 23.88 -0.89
CA ALA A 33 -6.58 25.33 -0.99
C ALA A 33 -6.66 25.96 0.42
N PHE A 34 -6.15 27.18 0.58
CA PHE A 34 -6.02 27.81 1.91
C PHE A 34 -7.34 28.20 2.56
N ASP A 35 -8.30 28.57 1.73
CA ASP A 35 -9.62 29.11 2.09
C ASP A 35 -10.72 28.06 2.08
N GLN A 36 -10.38 26.79 1.80
CA GLN A 36 -11.36 25.74 1.56
C GLN A 36 -11.45 24.76 2.74
N GLU A 37 -12.69 24.39 3.08
CA GLU A 37 -12.98 23.51 4.21
C GLU A 37 -12.97 22.02 3.83
N ARG A 38 -13.05 21.72 2.53
CA ARG A 38 -13.11 20.35 2.02
C ARG A 38 -12.78 20.30 0.54
N PHE A 39 -12.33 19.14 0.08
CA PHE A 39 -12.31 18.75 -1.33
C PHE A 39 -12.72 17.30 -1.44
N HIS A 40 -13.03 16.82 -2.63
CA HIS A 40 -13.31 15.41 -2.86
C HIS A 40 -12.74 14.87 -4.17
N ILE A 41 -12.44 13.57 -4.12
CA ILE A 41 -12.04 12.75 -5.24
C ILE A 41 -13.12 11.69 -5.39
N ASN A 42 -13.76 11.62 -6.55
CA ASN A 42 -14.80 10.64 -6.83
C ASN A 42 -14.36 9.69 -7.94
N LEU A 43 -14.68 8.41 -7.78
CA LEU A 43 -14.72 7.43 -8.84
C LEU A 43 -16.18 7.19 -9.18
N GLN A 44 -16.61 7.70 -10.34
CA GLN A 44 -18.03 7.77 -10.71
C GLN A 44 -18.29 7.24 -12.12
N ASN A 45 -19.56 6.89 -12.39
CA ASN A 45 -19.97 6.27 -13.64
C ASN A 45 -20.15 7.27 -14.79
N ASP A 46 -20.49 8.53 -14.51
CA ASP A 46 -20.74 9.57 -15.51
C ASP A 46 -20.27 10.95 -14.99
N GLN A 47 -20.46 12.01 -15.77
CA GLN A 47 -20.23 13.41 -15.39
C GLN A 47 -21.51 14.11 -14.90
N VAL A 48 -22.68 13.51 -15.15
CA VAL A 48 -23.99 14.08 -14.79
C VAL A 48 -24.12 14.21 -13.27
N GLU A 49 -24.76 15.29 -12.82
CA GLU A 49 -25.07 15.48 -11.40
C GLU A 49 -25.99 14.36 -10.88
N GLY A 50 -25.70 13.84 -9.69
CA GLY A 50 -26.44 12.72 -9.11
C GLY A 50 -26.13 11.36 -9.74
N CYS A 51 -25.09 11.25 -10.57
CA CYS A 51 -24.61 9.97 -11.05
C CYS A 51 -24.02 9.09 -9.92
N ASP A 52 -23.92 7.78 -10.16
CA ASP A 52 -23.43 6.86 -9.15
C ASP A 52 -21.95 7.10 -8.86
N VAL A 53 -21.62 7.20 -7.57
CA VAL A 53 -20.25 7.36 -7.09
C VAL A 53 -19.85 6.07 -6.41
N ALA A 54 -19.04 5.26 -7.08
CA ALA A 54 -18.55 3.99 -6.55
C ALA A 54 -17.62 4.20 -5.35
N PHE A 55 -16.85 5.30 -5.36
CA PHE A 55 -16.00 5.70 -4.24
C PHE A 55 -15.91 7.22 -4.15
N HIS A 56 -16.32 7.74 -3.00
CA HIS A 56 -16.23 9.14 -2.62
C HIS A 56 -15.15 9.28 -1.57
N PHE A 57 -14.17 10.13 -1.81
CA PHE A 57 -13.09 10.43 -0.89
C PHE A 57 -13.11 11.91 -0.55
N ASN A 58 -13.46 12.28 0.68
CA ASN A 58 -13.71 13.68 1.05
C ASN A 58 -13.02 14.09 2.35
N PRO A 59 -11.77 14.60 2.27
CA PRO A 59 -11.14 15.31 3.38
C PRO A 59 -11.89 16.57 3.75
N ARG A 60 -12.11 16.77 5.04
CA ARG A 60 -12.74 17.95 5.65
C ARG A 60 -11.79 18.52 6.69
N THR A 61 -11.25 19.71 6.41
CA THR A 61 -10.14 20.33 7.14
C THR A 61 -10.54 20.78 8.53
N GLU A 62 -11.68 21.44 8.68
CA GLU A 62 -12.20 21.89 9.98
C GLU A 62 -12.53 20.73 10.92
N ALA A 63 -13.20 19.70 10.39
CA ALA A 63 -13.56 18.51 11.16
C ALA A 63 -12.41 17.52 11.34
N GLN A 64 -11.24 17.78 10.73
CA GLN A 64 -10.07 16.90 10.70
C GLN A 64 -10.43 15.44 10.43
N THR A 65 -11.30 15.21 9.46
CA THR A 65 -11.82 13.89 9.12
C THR A 65 -11.77 13.69 7.62
N VAL A 66 -11.69 12.44 7.21
CA VAL A 66 -11.88 12.04 5.82
C VAL A 66 -13.14 11.21 5.76
N VAL A 67 -14.14 11.68 5.03
CA VAL A 67 -15.35 10.90 4.76
C VAL A 67 -15.10 10.04 3.54
N ARG A 68 -15.31 8.73 3.69
CA ARG A 68 -15.39 7.80 2.57
C ARG A 68 -16.79 7.23 2.47
N ASN A 69 -17.30 7.15 1.25
CA ASN A 69 -18.67 6.70 1.01
C ASN A 69 -18.87 6.23 -0.44
N SER A 70 -20.09 5.81 -0.76
CA SER A 70 -20.59 5.63 -2.12
C SER A 70 -21.96 6.31 -2.26
N PHE A 71 -22.35 6.61 -3.48
CA PHE A 71 -23.66 7.18 -3.82
C PHE A 71 -24.33 6.32 -4.87
N SER A 72 -25.57 5.89 -4.61
CA SER A 72 -26.44 5.19 -5.57
C SER A 72 -27.89 5.59 -5.36
N GLY A 73 -28.33 6.64 -6.05
CA GLY A 73 -29.58 7.36 -5.77
C GLY A 73 -29.62 8.08 -4.40
N CYS A 74 -28.81 7.64 -3.43
CA CYS A 74 -28.61 8.23 -2.12
C CYS A 74 -27.20 7.90 -1.58
N TRP A 75 -26.72 8.72 -0.65
CA TRP A 75 -25.47 8.45 0.08
C TRP A 75 -25.64 7.23 0.99
N GLN A 76 -24.64 6.35 0.97
CA GLN A 76 -24.62 5.14 1.78
C GLN A 76 -24.02 5.43 3.17
N GLN A 77 -23.72 4.38 3.94
CA GLN A 77 -23.14 4.51 5.28
C GLN A 77 -21.74 5.17 5.23
N GLU A 78 -21.51 6.26 5.95
CA GLU A 78 -20.20 6.92 5.94
C GLU A 78 -19.13 6.13 6.70
N GLU A 79 -17.89 6.19 6.19
CA GLU A 79 -16.68 5.68 6.82
C GLU A 79 -15.71 6.82 7.11
N ARG A 80 -15.46 7.09 8.40
CA ARG A 80 -14.73 8.30 8.85
C ARG A 80 -13.39 8.02 9.53
N ASN A 81 -13.12 6.77 9.87
CA ASN A 81 -12.00 6.41 10.74
C ASN A 81 -10.64 6.67 10.05
N ILE A 82 -9.90 7.67 10.57
CA ILE A 82 -8.50 7.98 10.22
C ILE A 82 -7.67 8.16 11.53
N PRO A 83 -6.45 7.58 11.66
CA PRO A 83 -5.56 7.62 12.81
C PRO A 83 -4.91 8.99 12.96
N TYR A 84 -4.81 9.75 11.87
CA TYR A 84 -4.43 11.15 11.86
C TYR A 84 -4.99 11.81 10.60
N PHE A 85 -5.10 13.14 10.61
CA PHE A 85 -5.63 13.93 9.50
C PHE A 85 -4.49 14.60 8.70
N PRO A 86 -4.27 14.20 7.43
CA PRO A 86 -3.13 14.65 6.62
C PRO A 86 -3.52 15.70 5.56
N PHE A 87 -4.51 16.56 5.81
CA PHE A 87 -4.97 17.51 4.79
C PHE A 87 -5.14 18.92 5.35
N ALA A 88 -4.11 19.44 6.01
CA ALA A 88 -4.14 20.82 6.47
C ALA A 88 -4.18 21.81 5.29
N LYS A 89 -4.87 22.94 5.48
CA LYS A 89 -4.96 24.05 4.52
C LYS A 89 -3.56 24.44 4.03
N GLY A 90 -3.39 24.60 2.72
CA GLY A 90 -2.12 24.91 2.09
C GLY A 90 -1.11 23.76 2.01
N SER A 91 -1.41 22.58 2.56
CA SER A 91 -0.49 21.43 2.52
C SER A 91 -0.56 20.70 1.18
N LYS A 92 0.61 20.33 0.66
CA LYS A 92 0.71 19.44 -0.49
C LYS A 92 0.35 18.02 -0.06
N PHE A 93 -0.34 17.30 -0.94
CA PHE A 93 -0.74 15.91 -0.72
C PHE A 93 -0.42 15.04 -1.93
N THR A 94 -0.31 13.74 -1.65
CA THR A 94 -0.43 12.67 -2.65
C THR A 94 -1.40 11.65 -2.11
N VAL A 95 -2.46 11.41 -2.88
CA VAL A 95 -3.45 10.38 -2.64
C VAL A 95 -3.18 9.24 -3.61
N ARG A 96 -3.04 8.01 -3.11
CA ARG A 96 -2.99 6.80 -3.94
C ARG A 96 -4.16 5.91 -3.61
N ILE A 97 -4.93 5.55 -4.64
CA ILE A 97 -6.07 4.64 -4.57
C ILE A 97 -5.71 3.40 -5.39
N TYR A 98 -5.95 2.22 -4.82
CA TYR A 98 -5.74 0.96 -5.51
C TYR A 98 -7.05 0.19 -5.61
N TYR A 99 -7.34 -0.38 -6.78
CA TYR A 99 -8.51 -1.20 -7.01
C TYR A 99 -8.14 -2.69 -6.98
N PHE A 100 -8.76 -3.47 -6.08
CA PHE A 100 -8.56 -4.91 -5.93
C PHE A 100 -9.91 -5.63 -5.76
N ILE A 101 -10.08 -6.84 -6.33
CA ILE A 101 -11.35 -7.61 -6.32
C ILE A 101 -11.82 -7.95 -4.91
N GLU A 102 -10.89 -8.14 -3.98
CA GLU A 102 -11.19 -8.67 -2.65
C GLU A 102 -11.84 -7.64 -1.72
N TYR A 103 -12.09 -6.41 -2.20
CA TYR A 103 -12.87 -5.41 -1.50
C TYR A 103 -14.35 -5.49 -1.90
N ARG A 104 -15.25 -5.50 -0.91
CA ARG A 104 -16.70 -5.42 -1.15
C ARG A 104 -17.10 -4.00 -1.50
N HIS A 105 -16.96 -3.66 -2.77
CA HIS A 105 -17.48 -2.43 -3.31
C HIS A 105 -19.01 -2.41 -3.18
N ARG A 106 -19.55 -1.28 -2.71
CA ARG A 106 -21.00 -1.08 -2.62
C ARG A 106 -21.64 -0.93 -4.00
N LEU A 107 -20.83 -0.54 -4.98
CA LEU A 107 -21.20 -0.43 -6.38
C LEU A 107 -20.20 -1.15 -7.28
N PRO A 108 -20.62 -1.61 -8.47
CA PRO A 108 -19.72 -2.27 -9.40
C PRO A 108 -18.64 -1.30 -9.88
N PHE A 109 -17.40 -1.49 -9.43
CA PHE A 109 -16.28 -0.65 -9.88
C PHE A 109 -15.99 -0.77 -11.38
N GLN A 110 -16.45 -1.86 -12.00
CA GLN A 110 -16.45 -2.06 -13.46
C GLN A 110 -17.24 -0.98 -14.21
N ASN A 111 -18.13 -0.24 -13.53
CA ASN A 111 -18.92 0.84 -14.09
C ASN A 111 -18.27 2.22 -13.90
N VAL A 112 -17.15 2.33 -13.19
CA VAL A 112 -16.42 3.59 -13.07
C VAL A 112 -15.88 3.99 -14.44
N ARG A 113 -16.21 5.21 -14.88
CA ARG A 113 -15.73 5.78 -16.15
C ARG A 113 -15.06 7.13 -15.96
N TYR A 114 -15.18 7.74 -14.78
CA TYR A 114 -14.61 9.06 -14.52
C TYR A 114 -13.92 9.11 -13.16
N LEU A 115 -12.73 9.71 -13.16
CA LEU A 115 -12.12 10.29 -11.97
C LEU A 115 -12.54 11.76 -11.92
N LYS A 116 -13.34 12.14 -10.93
CA LYS A 116 -13.71 13.53 -10.67
C LYS A 116 -12.86 14.10 -9.55
N LEU A 117 -12.29 15.27 -9.78
CA LEU A 117 -11.54 16.07 -8.81
C LEU A 117 -12.33 17.35 -8.56
N SER A 118 -12.79 17.58 -7.33
CA SER A 118 -13.64 18.74 -7.04
C SER A 118 -12.84 20.01 -6.80
N GLU A 119 -13.52 21.15 -6.77
CA GLU A 119 -13.00 22.36 -6.12
C GLU A 119 -12.58 22.07 -4.65
N GLY A 120 -11.75 22.95 -4.08
CA GLY A 120 -11.23 22.78 -2.72
C GLY A 120 -9.76 22.38 -2.63
N ALA A 121 -9.15 22.01 -3.77
CA ALA A 121 -7.74 21.72 -3.89
C ALA A 121 -7.20 22.15 -5.26
N GLU A 122 -5.93 22.55 -5.28
CA GLU A 122 -5.15 22.74 -6.49
C GLU A 122 -4.52 21.39 -6.88
N TYR A 123 -4.82 20.87 -8.06
CA TYR A 123 -4.28 19.58 -8.51
C TYR A 123 -3.13 19.78 -9.49
N TYR A 124 -2.03 19.11 -9.23
CA TYR A 124 -0.82 19.19 -10.06
C TYR A 124 -0.75 18.03 -11.06
N GLU A 125 -1.25 16.86 -10.64
CA GLU A 125 -1.18 15.66 -11.45
C GLU A 125 -2.25 14.65 -11.04
N SER A 126 -2.84 14.00 -12.04
CA SER A 126 -3.54 12.74 -11.87
C SER A 126 -2.93 11.70 -12.80
N THR A 127 -2.70 10.50 -12.27
CA THR A 127 -2.27 9.34 -13.04
C THR A 127 -3.23 8.19 -12.77
N ILE A 128 -3.78 7.60 -13.82
CA ILE A 128 -4.61 6.39 -13.77
C ILE A 128 -3.89 5.32 -14.54
N GLN A 129 -3.66 4.17 -13.91
CA GLN A 129 -2.91 3.08 -14.50
C GLN A 129 -3.67 1.78 -14.33
N ASN A 130 -4.19 1.26 -15.43
CA ASN A 130 -4.67 -0.11 -15.49
C ASN A 130 -3.47 -1.05 -15.74
N PRO A 131 -3.38 -2.19 -15.03
CA PRO A 131 -2.37 -3.20 -15.34
C PRO A 131 -2.55 -3.67 -16.79
N CYS A 132 -1.43 -3.91 -17.47
CA CYS A 132 -1.48 -4.41 -18.84
C CYS A 132 -2.10 -5.82 -18.85
N VAL A 133 -3.04 -6.05 -19.78
CA VAL A 133 -3.63 -7.38 -20.06
C VAL A 133 -2.61 -8.21 -20.85
N SER A 134 -1.46 -8.48 -20.25
CA SER A 134 -0.69 -9.67 -20.55
C SER A 134 -0.64 -10.42 -19.24
N ASN A 135 -1.10 -11.67 -19.22
CA ASN A 135 -0.92 -12.55 -18.07
C ASN A 135 0.50 -12.37 -17.53
N LYS A 136 0.61 -11.87 -16.29
CA LYS A 136 1.77 -11.34 -15.54
C LYS A 136 1.59 -9.86 -15.19
N PHE A 137 1.22 -9.61 -13.93
CA PHE A 137 1.04 -8.31 -13.30
C PHE A 137 2.28 -7.41 -13.47
N ALA A 138 2.32 -6.59 -14.51
CA ALA A 138 3.29 -5.51 -14.64
C ALA A 138 2.63 -4.18 -14.23
N ILE A 139 3.10 -3.58 -13.14
CA ILE A 139 2.71 -2.23 -12.71
C ILE A 139 3.94 -1.34 -12.82
N ASN A 140 3.94 -0.44 -13.82
CA ASN A 140 4.90 0.66 -13.94
C ASN A 140 4.76 1.61 -12.74
N PHE A 141 5.86 2.04 -12.13
CA PHE A 141 5.86 3.12 -11.15
C PHE A 141 6.78 4.23 -11.66
N ASN A 142 6.26 5.46 -11.75
CA ASN A 142 7.08 6.66 -11.96
C ASN A 142 7.73 7.06 -10.63
N SER A 143 9.06 7.20 -10.65
CA SER A 143 9.85 7.72 -9.53
C SER A 143 9.48 9.17 -9.26
N ASP A 144 9.31 9.52 -7.98
CA ASP A 144 9.27 10.92 -7.55
C ASP A 144 10.48 11.19 -6.65
N ILE A 145 11.14 12.31 -6.91
CA ILE A 145 12.49 12.68 -6.45
C ILE A 145 12.50 13.21 -5.00
N ASP A 146 11.36 13.22 -4.32
CA ASP A 146 11.24 13.87 -3.03
C ASP A 146 11.24 12.87 -1.88
N GLY A 147 12.28 12.92 -1.05
CA GLY A 147 12.46 12.09 0.13
C GLY A 147 11.32 12.20 1.13
N ASN A 148 10.33 11.30 1.00
CA ASN A 148 9.09 11.35 1.75
C ASN A 148 8.94 10.18 2.75
N VAL A 149 8.51 10.53 3.97
CA VAL A 149 8.05 9.61 5.02
C VAL A 149 6.59 9.21 4.73
N VAL A 150 6.27 7.93 4.87
CA VAL A 150 4.99 7.33 4.49
C VAL A 150 4.16 7.06 5.74
N GLY A 151 3.01 7.73 5.87
CA GLY A 151 2.04 7.40 6.92
C GLY A 151 0.99 6.42 6.40
N VAL A 152 0.95 5.24 7.01
CA VAL A 152 0.02 4.14 6.71
C VAL A 152 -1.20 4.23 7.62
N LEU A 153 -2.39 3.97 7.08
CA LEU A 153 -3.65 4.08 7.81
C LEU A 153 -4.26 2.73 8.20
N HIS A 154 -4.51 2.54 9.51
CA HIS A 154 -5.12 1.35 10.13
C HIS A 154 -6.38 1.73 10.93
N PHE A 155 -7.43 0.88 10.96
CA PHE A 155 -8.31 0.70 12.15
C PHE A 155 -8.89 -0.70 12.34
N LYS A 156 -9.04 -1.04 13.63
CA LYS A 156 -9.81 -2.15 14.18
C LYS A 156 -11.30 -1.78 14.31
N PRO A 157 -12.23 -2.74 14.19
CA PRO A 157 -13.63 -2.56 14.56
C PRO A 157 -13.83 -2.64 16.07
N ARG A 158 -14.73 -1.80 16.58
CA ARG A 158 -15.24 -1.84 17.95
C ARG A 158 -16.42 -2.82 18.00
N LYS A 159 -16.36 -3.85 18.83
CA LYS A 159 -17.51 -4.74 19.09
C LYS A 159 -18.63 -3.91 19.75
N THR A 160 -19.79 -3.80 19.12
CA THR A 160 -21.02 -3.35 19.80
C THR A 160 -22.01 -4.52 19.87
N GLY A 161 -22.46 -4.78 21.10
CA GLY A 161 -23.39 -5.85 21.44
C GLY A 161 -24.79 -5.62 20.86
N LEU A 162 -25.52 -6.73 20.74
CA LEU A 162 -26.89 -6.80 20.28
C LEU A 162 -27.82 -6.00 21.20
N SER A 163 -28.62 -5.09 20.62
CA SER A 163 -29.90 -4.67 21.20
C SER A 163 -31.01 -4.91 20.19
N ARG A 164 -32.16 -5.36 20.70
CA ARG A 164 -33.22 -6.07 19.98
C ARG A 164 -34.38 -5.09 19.72
N THR A 165 -34.81 -4.93 18.46
CA THR A 165 -36.08 -4.25 18.14
C THR A 165 -37.09 -5.24 17.54
N ARG A 166 -38.36 -5.05 17.91
CA ARG A 166 -39.52 -5.87 17.54
C ARG A 166 -40.15 -5.37 16.23
N ARG A 167 -40.58 -6.36 15.43
CA ARG A 167 -41.63 -6.36 14.39
C ARG A 167 -41.37 -5.59 13.09
N GLY A 168 -41.05 -6.38 12.06
CA GLY A 168 -41.90 -6.49 10.88
C GLY A 168 -41.55 -5.61 9.70
N GLN A 169 -40.63 -6.06 8.84
CA GLN A 169 -40.72 -6.13 7.36
C GLN A 169 -39.36 -6.59 6.79
N GLY A 170 -39.39 -7.58 5.90
CA GLY A 170 -38.31 -7.95 4.97
C GLY A 170 -36.96 -8.40 5.54
N TRP A 171 -36.65 -9.69 5.47
CA TRP A 171 -35.28 -10.18 5.67
C TRP A 171 -34.46 -9.93 4.39
N PHE A 172 -33.55 -8.95 4.44
CA PHE A 172 -32.36 -8.97 3.59
C PHE A 172 -31.14 -9.19 4.50
N PRO A 173 -30.38 -10.30 4.33
CA PRO A 173 -29.17 -10.49 5.09
C PRO A 173 -28.09 -9.56 4.54
N PHE A 174 -27.87 -8.41 5.17
CA PHE A 174 -26.63 -7.68 5.00
C PHE A 174 -25.55 -8.38 5.84
N PRO A 175 -24.47 -8.91 5.23
CA PRO A 175 -23.35 -9.40 6.01
C PRO A 175 -22.74 -8.24 6.77
N ARG A 176 -22.53 -8.41 8.08
CA ARG A 176 -21.66 -7.53 8.87
C ARG A 176 -20.28 -7.55 8.23
N GLY A 177 -19.90 -6.42 7.63
CA GLY A 177 -18.64 -6.27 6.93
C GLY A 177 -17.83 -5.16 7.56
N GLU A 178 -16.57 -5.45 7.87
CA GLU A 178 -15.55 -4.48 8.20
C GLU A 178 -14.97 -3.96 6.87
N TYR A 179 -14.79 -2.64 6.75
CA TYR A 179 -14.50 -1.97 5.47
C TYR A 179 -13.03 -1.54 5.37
N PHE A 180 -12.41 -1.73 4.20
CA PHE A 180 -10.99 -1.47 3.93
C PHE A 180 -10.76 -0.51 2.75
N ASP A 181 -10.78 0.80 2.95
CA ASP A 181 -10.34 1.72 1.89
C ASP A 181 -8.81 1.91 1.94
N VAL A 182 -8.07 1.37 0.98
CA VAL A 182 -6.63 1.67 0.87
C VAL A 182 -6.46 3.00 0.16
N VAL A 183 -6.38 4.05 0.97
CA VAL A 183 -5.93 5.38 0.57
C VAL A 183 -4.65 5.72 1.33
N HIS A 184 -3.54 5.85 0.61
CA HIS A 184 -2.28 6.31 1.21
C HIS A 184 -2.21 7.84 1.20
N PHE A 185 -1.75 8.44 2.32
CA PHE A 185 -1.54 9.88 2.45
C PHE A 185 -0.10 10.23 2.80
N ASN A 186 0.38 11.32 2.22
CA ASN A 186 1.66 11.96 2.53
C ASN A 186 1.44 13.46 2.67
N THR A 187 1.93 14.05 3.77
CA THR A 187 2.14 15.51 3.91
C THR A 187 3.54 15.76 4.41
N ARG A 188 4.22 16.77 3.86
CA ARG A 188 5.55 17.18 4.32
C ARG A 188 5.45 17.74 5.75
N SER A 189 6.16 17.14 6.71
CA SER A 189 6.61 17.84 7.93
C SER A 189 8.12 18.02 7.89
N ALA A 190 8.59 19.22 8.21
CA ALA A 190 9.96 19.70 8.07
C ALA A 190 11.03 18.79 8.72
N PHE A 191 11.75 18.01 7.91
CA PHE A 191 13.06 17.41 8.23
C PHE A 191 13.90 17.30 6.94
N PRO A 192 15.25 17.35 7.02
CA PRO A 192 16.14 17.50 5.86
C PRO A 192 16.17 16.23 4.98
N PRO A 193 16.59 16.36 3.70
CA PRO A 193 16.44 15.31 2.70
C PRO A 193 17.48 14.20 2.88
N GLU A 194 17.07 13.04 3.35
CA GLU A 194 17.83 11.80 3.15
C GLU A 194 17.42 11.20 1.79
N GLN A 195 18.41 10.75 1.00
CA GLN A 195 18.20 10.15 -0.32
C GLN A 195 17.33 8.88 -0.22
N ILE A 196 16.05 9.00 -0.55
CA ILE A 196 15.11 7.88 -0.56
C ILE A 196 14.97 7.38 -2.00
N TYR A 197 15.60 6.24 -2.28
CA TYR A 197 15.45 5.55 -3.56
C TYR A 197 14.18 4.68 -3.56
N PHE A 198 13.11 5.20 -4.18
CA PHE A 198 11.96 4.39 -4.58
C PHE A 198 12.37 3.41 -5.67
N LEU A 199 11.78 2.23 -5.64
CA LEU A 199 12.19 1.13 -6.48
C LEU A 199 11.04 0.68 -7.36
N ASN A 200 11.26 0.72 -8.68
CA ASN A 200 10.25 0.37 -9.66
C ASN A 200 10.32 -1.14 -9.93
N ILE A 201 9.25 -1.87 -9.61
CA ILE A 201 9.12 -3.30 -9.91
C ILE A 201 8.42 -3.44 -11.27
N TYR A 202 9.19 -3.54 -12.35
CA TYR A 202 8.68 -3.93 -13.66
C TYR A 202 8.87 -5.44 -13.84
N GLY A 203 7.80 -6.22 -14.04
CA GLY A 203 7.85 -7.67 -14.23
C GLY A 203 7.06 -8.46 -13.19
N ASP A 204 7.15 -9.80 -13.21
CA ASP A 204 6.63 -10.65 -12.12
C ASP A 204 7.31 -10.18 -10.81
N PRO A 205 6.57 -9.83 -9.75
CA PRO A 205 7.16 -9.46 -8.46
C PRO A 205 8.17 -10.50 -7.97
N ASN A 206 7.95 -11.78 -8.27
CA ASN A 206 8.86 -12.86 -7.92
C ASN A 206 10.20 -12.77 -8.66
N ASP A 207 10.21 -12.20 -9.87
CA ASP A 207 11.40 -12.05 -10.72
C ASP A 207 12.20 -10.77 -10.40
N TYR A 208 11.70 -9.95 -9.48
CA TYR A 208 12.26 -8.64 -9.21
C TYR A 208 13.40 -8.66 -8.17
N ILE A 209 14.50 -7.96 -8.46
CA ILE A 209 15.61 -7.73 -7.52
C ILE A 209 15.94 -6.23 -7.41
N LYS A 210 15.90 -5.69 -6.19
CA LYS A 210 16.56 -4.42 -5.83
C LYS A 210 18.06 -4.68 -5.77
N GLN A 211 18.81 -4.20 -6.76
CA GLN A 211 20.27 -4.32 -6.69
C GLN A 211 20.88 -3.32 -5.71
N ILE A 212 21.92 -3.76 -5.00
CA ILE A 212 22.75 -2.97 -4.11
C ILE A 212 24.20 -3.18 -4.57
N PRO A 213 24.69 -2.44 -5.59
CA PRO A 213 25.96 -2.75 -6.23
C PRO A 213 27.15 -2.79 -5.27
N SER A 214 27.13 -1.96 -4.23
CA SER A 214 28.17 -1.90 -3.19
C SER A 214 28.07 -2.99 -2.11
N GLY A 215 27.01 -3.81 -2.13
CA GLY A 215 26.71 -4.73 -1.03
C GLY A 215 26.08 -4.02 0.17
N LEU A 216 25.70 -4.78 1.20
CA LEU A 216 25.21 -4.20 2.46
C LEU A 216 26.35 -3.77 3.38
N GLU A 217 26.17 -2.62 4.02
CA GLU A 217 27.07 -2.07 5.03
C GLU A 217 26.48 -2.22 6.44
N LYS A 218 27.35 -2.16 7.45
CA LYS A 218 26.92 -2.19 8.84
C LYS A 218 26.01 -0.99 9.12
N ASN A 219 24.86 -1.27 9.73
CA ASN A 219 23.78 -0.35 10.05
C ASN A 219 22.84 0.03 8.90
N ASP A 220 23.03 -0.53 7.70
CA ASP A 220 22.00 -0.46 6.68
C ASP A 220 20.66 -0.98 7.23
N LEU A 221 19.60 -0.25 6.91
CA LEU A 221 18.22 -0.62 7.22
C LEU A 221 17.48 -0.87 5.91
N ILE A 222 16.92 -2.06 5.79
CA ILE A 222 16.02 -2.42 4.70
C ILE A 222 14.61 -2.38 5.25
N ALA A 223 13.73 -1.61 4.61
CA ALA A 223 12.32 -1.53 4.97
C ALA A 223 11.47 -2.05 3.80
N VAL A 224 10.63 -3.05 4.07
CA VAL A 224 9.68 -3.63 3.12
C VAL A 224 8.28 -3.42 3.64
N LYS A 225 7.43 -2.74 2.87
CA LYS A 225 6.02 -2.54 3.23
C LYS A 225 5.09 -3.16 2.21
N GLY A 226 4.04 -3.77 2.73
CA GLY A 226 3.08 -4.48 1.92
C GLY A 226 1.84 -4.92 2.68
N PHE A 227 1.05 -5.74 2.02
CA PHE A 227 -0.11 -6.43 2.58
C PHE A 227 -0.03 -7.89 2.13
N PHE A 228 -0.38 -8.84 3.01
CA PHE A 228 -0.66 -10.20 2.55
C PHE A 228 -1.83 -10.16 1.57
N TYR A 229 -1.80 -10.98 0.52
CA TYR A 229 -3.03 -11.23 -0.22
C TYR A 229 -4.06 -11.85 0.74
N PRO A 230 -5.33 -11.45 0.68
CA PRO A 230 -6.42 -11.98 1.50
C PRO A 230 -6.42 -13.50 1.65
N GLU A 231 -6.16 -14.25 0.59
CA GLU A 231 -6.06 -15.73 0.60
C GLU A 231 -4.60 -16.26 0.55
N GLY A 232 -3.60 -15.38 0.50
CA GLY A 232 -2.19 -15.75 0.38
C GLY A 232 -1.61 -16.39 1.63
N ASN A 233 -1.04 -17.57 1.58
CA ASN A 233 -0.49 -18.25 2.75
C ASN A 233 0.95 -17.87 3.05
N THR A 234 1.74 -17.48 2.06
CA THR A 234 3.18 -17.28 2.23
C THR A 234 3.75 -16.17 1.35
N PHE A 235 4.63 -15.33 1.90
CA PHE A 235 5.52 -14.47 1.12
C PHE A 235 6.93 -14.50 1.73
N ALA A 236 7.94 -14.07 0.99
CA ALA A 236 9.32 -14.01 1.48
C ALA A 236 10.00 -12.70 1.11
N VAL A 237 10.77 -12.16 2.07
CA VAL A 237 11.80 -11.14 1.82
C VAL A 237 13.15 -11.84 1.80
N ASN A 238 13.83 -11.78 0.66
CA ASN A 238 15.10 -12.44 0.40
C ASN A 238 16.22 -11.39 0.29
N LEU A 239 17.31 -11.62 1.02
CA LEU A 239 18.59 -10.93 0.82
C LEU A 239 19.53 -11.87 0.05
N ILE A 240 19.92 -11.47 -1.15
CA ILE A 240 20.61 -12.33 -2.15
C ILE A 240 22.11 -12.02 -2.14
N ASN A 241 22.94 -13.08 -2.11
CA ASN A 241 24.40 -13.05 -2.27
C ASN A 241 24.79 -12.87 -3.74
N GLY A 242 24.52 -11.69 -4.29
CA GLY A 242 24.73 -11.36 -5.70
C GLY A 242 23.56 -10.55 -6.25
N THR A 243 23.48 -10.48 -7.56
CA THR A 243 22.53 -9.60 -8.28
C THR A 243 21.45 -10.38 -9.06
N SER A 244 21.45 -11.71 -8.96
CA SER A 244 20.58 -12.60 -9.75
C SER A 244 19.80 -13.57 -8.87
N LEU A 245 18.58 -13.96 -9.26
CA LEU A 245 17.69 -14.83 -8.45
C LEU A 245 18.24 -16.24 -8.23
N GLY A 246 19.14 -16.69 -9.10
CA GLY A 246 19.82 -17.98 -8.95
C GLY A 246 20.99 -17.95 -7.94
N ASN A 247 21.34 -16.78 -7.40
CA ASN A 247 22.35 -16.70 -6.35
C ASN A 247 21.79 -17.17 -5.00
N ASP A 248 22.70 -17.58 -4.12
CA ASP A 248 22.35 -17.98 -2.77
C ASP A 248 21.67 -16.87 -1.96
N ILE A 249 20.82 -17.26 -1.01
CA ILE A 249 20.05 -16.34 -0.16
C ILE A 249 20.72 -16.25 1.21
N ALA A 250 21.24 -15.07 1.57
CA ALA A 250 21.84 -14.80 2.88
C ALA A 250 20.82 -14.75 4.02
N LEU A 251 19.61 -14.25 3.73
CA LEU A 251 18.49 -14.18 4.65
C LEU A 251 17.20 -14.39 3.88
N HIS A 252 16.43 -15.39 4.28
CA HIS A 252 15.08 -15.68 3.81
C HIS A 252 14.13 -15.47 4.97
N PHE A 253 13.41 -14.34 4.99
CA PHE A 253 12.38 -14.05 5.97
C PHE A 253 11.03 -14.41 5.37
N ASN A 254 10.38 -15.46 5.89
CA ASN A 254 9.22 -16.07 5.24
C ASN A 254 8.06 -16.30 6.23
N PRO A 255 7.14 -15.33 6.35
CA PRO A 255 5.87 -15.52 7.04
C PRO A 255 5.00 -16.57 6.33
N ARG A 256 4.46 -17.52 7.11
CA ARG A 256 3.59 -18.61 6.66
C ARG A 256 2.32 -18.65 7.53
N ARG A 257 1.21 -18.13 7.00
CA ARG A 257 -0.08 -18.04 7.71
C ARG A 257 -0.67 -19.41 8.01
N ASN A 258 -0.59 -20.32 7.05
CA ASN A 258 -1.09 -21.70 7.19
C ASN A 258 -0.33 -22.56 8.22
N GLN A 259 0.86 -22.12 8.65
CA GLN A 259 1.67 -22.80 9.67
C GLN A 259 1.80 -21.98 10.95
N ASP A 260 1.11 -20.83 11.04
CA ASP A 260 1.19 -19.87 12.13
C ASP A 260 2.63 -19.54 12.56
N THR A 261 3.54 -19.38 11.58
CA THR A 261 4.96 -19.19 11.86
C THR A 261 5.63 -18.25 10.87
N VAL A 262 6.70 -17.58 11.29
CA VAL A 262 7.70 -17.01 10.40
C VAL A 262 8.92 -17.92 10.41
N VAL A 263 9.33 -18.36 9.23
CA VAL A 263 10.59 -19.09 9.05
C VAL A 263 11.67 -18.11 8.62
N ILE A 264 12.80 -18.15 9.31
CA ILE A 264 14.00 -17.40 8.96
C ILE A 264 15.11 -18.41 8.64
N ASN A 265 15.70 -18.31 7.46
CA ASN A 265 16.76 -19.23 7.04
C ASN A 265 17.75 -18.56 6.08
N ASN A 266 18.70 -19.34 5.57
CA ASN A 266 19.55 -18.99 4.46
C ASN A 266 19.70 -20.20 3.52
N GLN A 267 20.05 -19.93 2.27
CA GLN A 267 20.46 -20.91 1.28
C GLN A 267 21.96 -20.76 1.04
N ARG A 268 22.68 -21.87 0.89
CA ARG A 268 24.09 -21.87 0.47
C ARG A 268 24.39 -23.07 -0.41
N ASN A 269 25.01 -22.82 -1.55
CA ASN A 269 25.19 -23.73 -2.66
C ASN A 269 23.86 -24.36 -3.12
N GLY A 270 22.81 -23.53 -3.23
CA GLY A 270 21.47 -23.98 -3.62
C GLY A 270 20.70 -24.77 -2.54
N CYS A 271 21.32 -25.11 -1.41
CA CYS A 271 20.68 -25.88 -0.34
C CYS A 271 20.29 -25.02 0.86
N TRP A 272 19.02 -25.12 1.28
CA TRP A 272 18.51 -24.54 2.54
C TRP A 272 19.27 -25.08 3.75
N LYS A 273 19.48 -24.21 4.74
CA LYS A 273 20.15 -24.59 6.00
C LYS A 273 19.13 -24.79 7.12
N LYS A 274 19.58 -24.77 8.38
CA LYS A 274 18.72 -24.95 9.54
C LYS A 274 17.77 -23.75 9.70
N GLU A 275 16.47 -24.03 9.65
CA GLU A 275 15.41 -23.06 9.88
C GLU A 275 15.41 -22.55 11.33
N GLU A 276 15.17 -21.26 11.51
CA GLU A 276 14.77 -20.63 12.76
C GLU A 276 13.28 -20.28 12.64
N ARG A 277 12.45 -20.83 13.54
CA ARG A 277 10.99 -20.67 13.50
C ARG A 277 10.53 -19.78 14.64
N HIS A 278 9.68 -18.81 14.31
CA HIS A 278 9.14 -17.85 15.26
C HIS A 278 7.61 -17.82 15.15
N PRO A 279 6.88 -17.47 16.22
CA PRO A 279 5.43 -17.26 16.14
C PRO A 279 5.08 -16.19 15.11
N LEU A 280 3.97 -16.36 14.40
CA LEU A 280 3.52 -15.37 13.42
C LEU A 280 3.02 -14.10 14.11
N PRO A 281 3.54 -12.92 13.74
CA PRO A 281 2.95 -11.64 14.16
C PRO A 281 1.47 -11.54 13.74
N SER A 282 0.62 -11.03 14.63
CA SER A 282 -0.82 -10.88 14.38
C SER A 282 -1.12 -10.03 13.13
N GLN A 283 -0.21 -9.12 12.77
CA GLN A 283 -0.29 -8.26 11.58
C GLN A 283 -0.35 -9.08 10.30
N PHE A 284 0.36 -10.20 10.23
CA PHE A 284 0.31 -11.09 9.08
C PHE A 284 -0.97 -11.92 9.04
N GLN A 285 -1.64 -12.16 10.18
CA GLN A 285 -2.93 -12.86 10.19
C GLN A 285 -4.10 -11.98 9.75
N GLN A 286 -4.08 -10.68 10.09
CA GLN A 286 -5.28 -9.85 10.12
C GLN A 286 -5.59 -9.06 8.82
N LYS A 287 -5.08 -9.48 7.66
CA LYS A 287 -5.19 -8.72 6.39
C LYS A 287 -4.73 -7.25 6.55
N LEU A 288 -3.78 -7.02 7.47
CA LEU A 288 -3.27 -5.69 7.79
C LEU A 288 -2.03 -5.37 6.96
N PRO A 289 -1.75 -4.08 6.70
CA PRO A 289 -0.44 -3.68 6.21
C PRO A 289 0.63 -4.07 7.21
N PHE A 290 1.76 -4.48 6.66
CA PHE A 290 2.97 -4.74 7.40
C PHE A 290 4.11 -3.84 6.93
N GLU A 291 5.04 -3.63 7.83
CA GLU A 291 6.37 -3.10 7.61
C GLU A 291 7.36 -4.08 8.24
N VAL A 292 8.24 -4.64 7.42
CA VAL A 292 9.35 -5.48 7.86
C VAL A 292 10.63 -4.65 7.74
N GLU A 293 11.29 -4.44 8.87
CA GLU A 293 12.57 -3.74 8.94
C GLU A 293 13.68 -4.72 9.26
N ILE A 294 14.71 -4.76 8.43
CA ILE A 294 15.87 -5.63 8.57
C ILE A 294 17.11 -4.73 8.69
N VAL A 295 17.69 -4.68 9.89
CA VAL A 295 18.88 -3.89 10.18
C VAL A 295 20.11 -4.78 10.15
N ASN A 296 21.04 -4.49 9.25
CA ASN A 296 22.35 -5.15 9.23
C ASN A 296 23.21 -4.67 10.40
N LYS A 297 23.72 -5.58 11.23
CA LYS A 297 24.69 -5.28 12.30
C LYS A 297 26.05 -5.93 12.07
N GLY A 298 26.36 -6.27 10.82
CA GLY A 298 27.60 -6.94 10.40
C GLY A 298 27.53 -8.44 10.65
N LYS A 299 27.48 -8.86 11.92
CA LYS A 299 27.45 -10.31 12.28
C LYS A 299 26.04 -10.91 12.42
N LYS A 300 25.00 -10.08 12.33
CA LYS A 300 23.60 -10.48 12.50
C LYS A 300 22.65 -9.45 11.90
N PHE A 301 21.44 -9.90 11.58
CA PHE A 301 20.31 -9.05 11.23
C PHE A 301 19.41 -8.89 12.45
N LYS A 302 19.01 -7.66 12.75
CA LYS A 302 17.89 -7.38 13.68
C LYS A 302 16.64 -7.13 12.86
N ILE A 303 15.57 -7.84 13.19
CA ILE A 303 14.33 -7.79 12.41
C ILE A 303 13.22 -7.22 13.28
N TYR A 304 12.47 -6.27 12.74
CA TYR A 304 11.30 -5.66 13.35
C TYR A 304 10.10 -5.81 12.42
N VAL A 305 8.92 -5.93 13.03
CA VAL A 305 7.64 -5.94 12.32
C VAL A 305 6.77 -4.85 12.90
N ASN A 306 6.37 -3.89 12.08
CA ASN A 306 5.63 -2.68 12.46
C ASN A 306 6.25 -1.96 13.67
N GLY A 307 7.57 -1.73 13.65
CA GLY A 307 8.31 -1.07 14.72
C GLY A 307 8.58 -1.90 15.97
N HIS A 308 8.02 -3.12 16.08
CA HIS A 308 8.25 -4.01 17.22
C HIS A 308 9.38 -4.99 16.95
N ARG A 309 10.29 -5.17 17.92
CA ARG A 309 11.39 -6.14 17.81
C ARG A 309 10.83 -7.54 17.63
N PHE A 310 11.17 -8.18 16.50
CA PHE A 310 10.69 -9.50 16.14
C PHE A 310 11.74 -10.58 16.39
N ALA A 311 12.87 -10.52 15.70
CA ALA A 311 13.89 -11.56 15.74
C ALA A 311 15.31 -11.00 15.60
N SER A 312 16.30 -11.85 15.85
CA SER A 312 17.70 -11.60 15.50
C SER A 312 18.28 -12.84 14.88
N PHE A 313 18.75 -12.73 13.63
CA PHE A 313 19.30 -13.86 12.87
C PHE A 313 20.81 -13.68 12.72
N LYS A 314 21.61 -14.67 13.12
CA LYS A 314 23.07 -14.62 12.94
C LYS A 314 23.39 -14.70 11.44
N ALA A 315 24.21 -13.78 10.93
CA ALA A 315 24.64 -13.83 9.54
C ALA A 315 25.49 -15.10 9.32
N ARG A 316 25.24 -15.80 8.21
CA ARG A 316 25.85 -17.10 7.86
C ARG A 316 26.71 -16.97 6.59
N GLY A 317 27.51 -15.91 6.53
CA GLY A 317 28.34 -15.50 5.39
C GLY A 317 28.75 -14.04 5.54
N ASP A 318 29.43 -13.51 4.54
CA ASP A 318 29.86 -12.11 4.48
C ASP A 318 28.71 -11.22 4.00
N VAL A 319 28.49 -10.08 4.66
CA VAL A 319 27.32 -9.22 4.39
C VAL A 319 27.54 -8.34 3.18
N GLU A 320 28.79 -8.12 2.80
CA GLU A 320 29.24 -7.36 1.63
C GLU A 320 28.88 -8.09 0.32
N ASP A 321 28.68 -9.41 0.37
CA ASP A 321 28.21 -10.20 -0.78
C ASP A 321 26.72 -10.01 -1.06
N ILE A 322 25.98 -9.42 -0.12
CA ILE A 322 24.53 -9.22 -0.23
C ILE A 322 24.25 -8.02 -1.14
N LYS A 323 23.97 -8.30 -2.42
CA LYS A 323 23.83 -7.29 -3.48
C LYS A 323 22.42 -7.26 -4.09
N GLY A 324 21.47 -8.00 -3.51
CA GLY A 324 20.10 -8.05 -3.99
C GLY A 324 19.07 -8.13 -2.87
N ILE A 325 17.96 -7.41 -3.01
CA ILE A 325 16.74 -7.64 -2.21
C ILE A 325 15.64 -8.10 -3.16
N ASN A 326 15.06 -9.26 -2.91
CA ASN A 326 13.92 -9.79 -3.64
C ASN A 326 12.75 -9.97 -2.68
N VAL A 327 11.53 -9.75 -3.18
CA VAL A 327 10.32 -10.09 -2.44
C VAL A 327 9.46 -10.94 -3.35
N GLN A 328 9.01 -12.09 -2.85
CA GLN A 328 8.27 -13.07 -3.65
C GLN A 328 7.11 -13.68 -2.85
N GLY A 329 6.17 -14.30 -3.56
CA GLY A 329 5.01 -14.98 -2.99
C GLY A 329 3.77 -14.10 -2.91
N GLU A 330 2.90 -14.41 -1.96
CA GLU A 330 1.50 -14.01 -1.94
C GLU A 330 1.27 -12.75 -1.08
N ALA A 331 2.02 -11.69 -1.39
CA ALA A 331 1.86 -10.38 -0.78
C ALA A 331 1.97 -9.26 -1.82
N TYR A 332 1.15 -8.22 -1.65
CA TYR A 332 1.27 -6.96 -2.37
C TYR A 332 2.34 -6.09 -1.71
N ILE A 333 3.45 -5.84 -2.40
CA ILE A 333 4.55 -5.00 -1.91
C ILE A 333 4.50 -3.66 -2.62
N TYR A 334 4.35 -2.58 -1.85
CA TYR A 334 4.29 -1.22 -2.41
C TYR A 334 5.52 -0.37 -2.08
N GLU A 335 6.41 -0.84 -1.18
CA GLU A 335 7.64 -0.13 -0.85
C GLU A 335 8.76 -1.11 -0.48
N VAL A 336 9.94 -0.91 -1.09
CA VAL A 336 11.21 -1.54 -0.68
C VAL A 336 12.28 -0.46 -0.65
N LYS A 337 12.74 -0.10 0.55
CA LYS A 337 13.76 0.94 0.78
C LYS A 337 15.02 0.34 1.37
N LEU A 338 16.15 0.92 0.97
CA LEU A 338 17.43 0.77 1.65
C LEU A 338 17.78 2.15 2.21
N LEU A 339 18.04 2.22 3.51
CA LEU A 339 18.45 3.41 4.22
C LEU A 339 19.88 3.18 4.71
N ARG A 340 20.82 3.94 4.16
CA ARG A 340 22.23 3.96 4.52
C ARG A 340 22.56 5.34 5.08
N ARG A 341 23.12 5.38 6.29
CA ARG A 341 23.67 6.62 6.84
C ARG A 341 25.02 6.84 6.18
N LEU A 342 25.11 7.91 5.39
CA LEU A 342 26.35 8.36 4.76
C LEU A 342 27.29 9.02 5.79
#